data_AF-A0A6A0B0D4-F1
#
_entry.id   AF-A0A6A0B0D4-F1
#
_cell.length_a   1.000
_cell.length_b   1.000
_cell.length_c   1.000
_cell.angle_alpha   90.00
_cell.angle_beta   90.00
_cell.angle_gamma   90.00
#
_symmetry.space_group_name_H-M   'P 1'
#
loop_
_entity.id
_entity.type
_entity.pdbx_description
1 polymer ?
#
loop_
_entity_poly.entity_id
_entity_poly.type
_entity_poly.pdbx_seq_one_letter_code
_entity_poly.pdbx_strand_id
1 'polypeptide(L)'
;MDRQPEGVVRPPGETLTEAQRLLDVGMPFHAHEVLEDAWKSGPDEERGLWRGLAQLAVGLTHAARGNAAGSAALLARGAESIAPYAGGGPCGAGEAQGTGGPYGIDVAGLTRWAAALEDDVRGDGGPVSPAARAPRLRMR
;
A
#
# COMPACT_ATOMS: atom_id res chain seq x y z
N MET A 1 -3.54 22.35 -5.54
CA MET A 1 -3.54 21.26 -4.54
C MET A 1 -2.25 21.39 -3.79
N ASP A 2 -2.34 21.77 -2.51
CA ASP A 2 -1.15 21.85 -1.65
C ASP A 2 -0.61 20.45 -1.38
N ARG A 3 0.72 20.33 -1.42
CA ARG A 3 1.43 19.13 -1.01
C ARG A 3 1.12 18.84 0.46
N GLN A 4 0.99 17.57 0.83
CA GLN A 4 0.93 17.19 2.24
C GLN A 4 2.16 17.75 2.99
N PRO A 5 2.03 18.20 4.25
CA PRO A 5 3.18 18.56 5.05
C PRO A 5 4.10 17.33 5.21
N GLU A 6 5.34 17.44 4.70
CA GLU A 6 6.38 16.42 4.79
C GLU A 6 6.78 16.22 6.27
N GLY A 7 6.93 14.97 6.73
CA GLY A 7 7.49 14.66 8.06
C GLY A 7 6.49 14.61 9.22
N VAL A 8 5.19 14.47 8.94
CA VAL A 8 4.19 14.26 10.00
C VAL A 8 4.20 12.79 10.43
N VAL A 9 4.77 12.54 11.62
CA VAL A 9 4.70 11.23 12.27
C VAL A 9 3.27 10.97 12.71
N ARG A 10 2.62 9.98 12.08
CA ARG A 10 1.27 9.54 12.42
C ARG A 10 1.32 8.15 13.07
N PRO A 11 0.44 7.87 14.04
CA PRO A 11 0.23 6.50 14.51
C PRO A 11 -0.13 5.56 13.34
N PRO A 12 0.31 4.29 13.35
CA PRO A 12 0.04 3.33 12.28
C PRO A 12 -1.42 3.28 11.79
N GLY A 13 -2.38 3.36 12.73
CA GLY A 13 -3.80 3.34 12.38
C GLY A 13 -4.29 4.59 11.65
N GLU A 14 -3.75 5.77 11.98
CA GLU A 14 -4.05 7.02 11.29
C GLU A 14 -3.38 7.07 9.92
N THR A 15 -2.12 6.62 9.82
CA THR A 15 -1.41 6.47 8.54
C THR A 15 -2.22 5.64 7.56
N LEU A 16 -2.69 4.46 7.99
CA LEU A 16 -3.50 3.57 7.14
C LEU A 16 -4.85 4.19 6.76
N THR A 17 -5.49 4.91 7.69
CA THR A 17 -6.77 5.57 7.44
C THR A 17 -6.63 6.69 6.40
N GLU A 18 -5.61 7.53 6.53
CA GLU A 18 -5.37 8.63 5.59
C GLU A 18 -4.91 8.10 4.22
N ALA A 19 -4.02 7.11 4.19
CA ALA A 19 -3.61 6.45 2.95
C ALA A 19 -4.82 5.83 2.22
N GLN A 20 -5.72 5.15 2.96
CA GLN A 20 -6.96 4.61 2.38
C GLN A 20 -7.85 5.71 1.80
N ARG A 21 -8.05 6.81 2.53
CA ARG A 21 -8.87 7.94 2.08
C ARG A 21 -8.33 8.52 0.77
N LEU A 22 -7.01 8.68 0.67
CA LEU A 22 -6.32 9.18 -0.53
C LEU A 22 -6.45 8.21 -1.71
N LEU A 23 -6.30 6.90 -1.47
CA LEU A 23 -6.53 5.88 -2.49
C LEU A 23 -7.97 5.91 -3.01
N ASP A 24 -8.94 5.99 -2.11
CA ASP A 24 -10.37 6.00 -2.44
C ASP A 24 -10.76 7.20 -3.33
N VAL A 25 -10.11 8.35 -3.16
CA VAL A 25 -10.32 9.54 -4.01
C VAL A 25 -9.39 9.61 -5.22
N GLY A 26 -8.66 8.53 -5.53
CA GLY A 26 -7.82 8.42 -6.72
C GLY A 26 -6.50 9.20 -6.63
N MET A 27 -5.96 9.40 -5.43
CA MET A 27 -4.69 10.10 -5.17
C MET A 27 -3.58 9.14 -4.69
N PRO A 28 -3.19 8.11 -5.47
CA PRO A 28 -2.24 7.09 -5.03
C PRO A 28 -0.83 7.62 -4.76
N PHE A 29 -0.40 8.70 -5.43
CA PHE A 29 0.90 9.30 -5.16
C PHE A 29 0.96 9.97 -3.78
N HIS A 30 -0.14 10.60 -3.35
CA HIS A 30 -0.21 11.21 -2.02
C HIS A 30 -0.31 10.11 -0.95
N ALA A 31 -1.02 9.02 -1.24
CA ALA A 31 -1.02 7.85 -0.35
C ALA A 31 0.39 7.25 -0.22
N HIS A 32 1.16 7.21 -1.31
CA HIS A 32 2.57 6.82 -1.28
C HIS A 32 3.39 7.72 -0.36
N GLU A 33 3.26 9.05 -0.44
CA GLU A 33 3.98 9.97 0.46
C GLU A 33 3.65 9.70 1.94
N VAL A 34 2.38 9.49 2.29
CA VAL A 34 1.95 9.16 3.67
C VAL A 34 2.57 7.84 4.17
N LEU A 35 2.62 6.81 3.32
CA LEU A 35 3.19 5.52 3.67
C LEU A 35 4.73 5.54 3.69
N GLU A 36 5.35 6.37 2.86
CA GLU A 36 6.80 6.59 2.84
C GLU A 36 7.27 7.28 4.13
N ASP A 37 6.50 8.27 4.64
CA ASP A 37 6.79 8.91 5.92
C ASP A 37 6.77 7.89 7.07
N ALA A 38 5.81 6.97 7.08
CA ALA A 38 5.77 5.87 8.05
C ALA A 38 6.94 4.89 7.90
N TRP A 39 7.39 4.62 6.67
CA TRP A 39 8.61 3.83 6.43
C TRP A 39 9.87 4.52 6.96
N LYS A 40 9.99 5.83 6.80
CA LYS A 40 11.16 6.61 7.22
C LYS A 40 11.21 6.86 8.74
N SER A 41 10.05 6.94 9.39
CA SER A 41 9.93 7.27 10.82
C SER A 41 9.58 6.09 11.74
N GLY A 42 9.11 4.97 11.19
CA GLY A 42 8.67 3.81 11.94
C GLY A 42 9.82 2.91 12.45
N PRO A 43 9.51 1.92 13.31
CA PRO A 43 10.48 0.96 13.83
C PRO A 43 11.15 0.14 12.72
N ASP A 44 12.42 -0.21 12.89
CA ASP A 44 13.20 -0.97 11.90
C ASP A 44 12.55 -2.30 11.50
N GLU A 45 11.90 -2.97 12.45
CA GLU A 45 11.20 -4.26 12.28
C GLU A 45 10.02 -4.17 11.31
N GLU A 46 9.44 -2.97 11.17
CA GLU A 46 8.27 -2.71 10.32
C GLU A 46 8.64 -2.03 9.00
N ARG A 47 9.92 -1.69 8.78
CA ARG A 47 10.33 -0.98 7.57
C ARG A 47 9.97 -1.74 6.30
N GLY A 48 10.05 -3.07 6.32
CA GLY A 48 9.63 -3.91 5.21
C GLY A 48 8.14 -3.75 4.87
N LEU A 49 7.28 -3.75 5.90
CA LEU A 49 5.84 -3.55 5.76
C LEU A 49 5.51 -2.18 5.15
N TRP A 50 5.99 -1.10 5.77
CA TRP A 50 5.69 0.26 5.33
C TRP A 50 6.24 0.56 3.93
N ARG A 51 7.47 0.09 3.63
CA ARG A 51 8.05 0.19 2.30
C ARG A 51 7.21 -0.56 1.26
N GLY A 52 6.75 -1.76 1.58
CA GLY A 52 5.90 -2.56 0.69
C GLY A 52 4.59 -1.84 0.36
N LEU A 53 3.91 -1.30 1.36
CA LEU A 53 2.69 -0.51 1.15
C LEU A 53 2.94 0.74 0.29
N ALA A 54 4.03 1.47 0.56
CA ALA A 54 4.40 2.63 -0.24
C ALA A 54 4.67 2.25 -1.71
N GLN A 55 5.29 1.09 -1.96
CA GLN A 55 5.51 0.54 -3.31
C GLN A 55 4.21 0.18 -4.02
N LEU A 56 3.24 -0.42 -3.32
CA LEU A 56 1.93 -0.71 -3.89
C LEU A 56 1.21 0.56 -4.34
N ALA A 57 1.23 1.62 -3.52
CA ALA A 57 0.62 2.90 -3.84
C ALA A 57 1.30 3.59 -5.05
N VAL A 58 2.62 3.62 -5.12
CA VAL A 58 3.31 4.17 -6.31
C VAL A 58 3.16 3.27 -7.54
N GLY A 59 3.03 1.95 -7.36
CA GLY A 59 2.71 1.00 -8.43
C GLY A 59 1.37 1.33 -9.10
N LEU A 60 0.34 1.65 -8.31
CA LEU A 60 -0.95 2.14 -8.81
C LEU A 60 -0.82 3.51 -9.51
N THR A 61 0.05 4.40 -9.01
CA THR A 61 0.34 5.68 -9.67
C THR A 61 0.92 5.47 -11.07
N HIS A 62 1.84 4.50 -11.23
CA HIS A 62 2.41 4.15 -12.53
C HIS A 62 1.36 3.54 -13.46
N ALA A 63 0.48 2.67 -12.96
CA ALA A 63 -0.62 2.10 -13.73
C ALA A 63 -1.54 3.21 -14.27
N ALA A 64 -1.90 4.18 -13.43
CA ALA A 64 -2.74 5.32 -13.81
C ALA A 64 -2.08 6.27 -14.82
N ARG A 65 -0.76 6.20 -14.97
CA ARG A 65 0.02 6.96 -15.98
C ARG A 65 0.32 6.14 -17.24
N GLY A 66 -0.18 4.91 -17.34
CA GLY A 66 0.09 4.01 -18.47
C GLY A 66 1.52 3.43 -18.48
N ASN A 67 2.25 3.53 -17.38
CA ASN A 67 3.58 2.90 -17.26
C ASN A 67 3.42 1.46 -16.75
N ALA A 68 3.01 0.56 -17.65
CA ALA A 68 2.76 -0.85 -17.36
C ALA A 68 3.98 -1.55 -16.73
N ALA A 69 5.15 -1.46 -17.37
CA ALA A 69 6.36 -2.13 -16.91
C ALA A 69 6.81 -1.65 -15.51
N GLY A 70 6.80 -0.33 -15.29
CA GLY A 70 7.14 0.24 -13.99
C GLY A 70 6.11 -0.10 -12.90
N SER A 71 4.82 -0.09 -13.26
CA SER A 71 3.75 -0.49 -12.35
C SER A 71 3.91 -1.93 -11.90
N ALA A 72 4.05 -2.86 -12.86
CA ALA A 72 4.14 -4.28 -12.58
C ALA A 72 5.35 -4.62 -11.68
N ALA A 73 6.51 -4.02 -11.95
CA ALA A 73 7.70 -4.20 -11.12
C ALA A 73 7.53 -3.70 -9.67
N LEU A 74 6.81 -2.59 -9.47
CA LEU A 74 6.54 -2.04 -8.14
C LEU A 74 5.48 -2.86 -7.38
N LEU A 75 4.43 -3.31 -8.08
CA LEU A 75 3.37 -4.14 -7.50
C LEU A 75 3.93 -5.48 -7.00
N ALA A 76 4.72 -6.17 -7.83
CA ALA A 76 5.35 -7.43 -7.45
C ALA A 76 6.27 -7.27 -6.23
N ARG A 77 7.19 -6.29 -6.25
CA ARG A 77 8.10 -6.02 -5.12
C ARG A 77 7.37 -5.60 -3.85
N GLY A 78 6.30 -4.80 -3.98
CA GLY A 78 5.48 -4.39 -2.86
C GLY A 78 4.78 -5.58 -2.21
N ALA A 79 4.19 -6.46 -3.02
CA ALA A 79 3.54 -7.70 -2.57
C ALA A 79 4.52 -8.65 -1.88
N GLU A 80 5.71 -8.87 -2.47
CA GLU A 80 6.78 -9.66 -1.87
C GLU A 80 7.22 -9.10 -0.51
N SER A 81 7.30 -7.77 -0.39
CA SER A 81 7.71 -7.10 0.86
C SER A 81 6.70 -7.25 1.99
N ILE A 82 5.39 -7.25 1.68
CA ILE A 82 4.34 -7.39 2.70
C ILE A 82 3.99 -8.84 3.01
N ALA A 83 4.30 -9.80 2.13
CA ALA A 83 3.93 -11.21 2.29
C ALA A 83 4.35 -11.85 3.63
N PRO A 84 5.55 -11.57 4.20
CA PRO A 84 5.95 -12.10 5.51
C PRO A 84 5.04 -11.68 6.67
N TYR A 85 4.24 -10.63 6.51
CA TYR A 85 3.37 -10.08 7.55
C TYR A 85 1.95 -10.67 7.55
N ALA A 86 1.62 -11.59 6.63
CA ALA A 86 0.27 -12.16 6.47
C ALA A 86 -0.19 -13.04 7.64
N GLY A 87 0.73 -13.62 8.42
CA GLY A 87 0.44 -14.58 9.49
C GLY A 87 0.43 -14.01 10.90
N GLY A 88 0.38 -12.68 11.06
CA GLY A 88 0.72 -12.05 12.33
C GLY A 88 2.24 -12.14 12.52
N GLY A 89 2.97 -11.26 11.83
CA GLY A 89 4.42 -11.20 11.95
C GLY A 89 4.89 -11.01 13.41
N PRO A 90 6.17 -11.27 13.71
CA PRO A 90 6.71 -11.16 15.05
C PRO A 90 6.81 -9.68 15.43
N CYS A 91 5.72 -9.10 15.91
CA CYS A 91 5.67 -7.95 16.82
C CYS A 91 4.21 -7.59 17.08
N GLY A 92 3.69 -8.14 18.18
CA GLY A 92 2.46 -7.66 18.78
C GLY A 92 2.76 -6.42 19.62
N ALA A 93 2.20 -5.28 19.21
CA ALA A 93 1.96 -4.15 20.10
C ALA A 93 0.56 -3.60 19.79
N GLY A 94 -0.46 -4.27 20.35
CA GLY A 94 -1.86 -3.85 20.28
C GLY A 94 -2.80 -4.94 19.73
N GLU A 95 -3.34 -5.76 20.64
CA GLU A 95 -4.51 -6.65 20.52
C GLU A 95 -4.82 -7.20 19.12
N ALA A 96 -4.04 -8.21 18.69
CA ALA A 96 -4.45 -9.09 17.60
C ALA A 96 -5.46 -10.13 18.11
N GLN A 97 -6.75 -9.85 17.92
CA GLN A 97 -7.80 -10.85 17.89
C GLN A 97 -8.42 -10.83 16.49
N GLY A 98 -7.74 -11.42 15.51
CA GLY A 98 -8.27 -11.52 14.15
C GLY A 98 -7.26 -12.07 13.15
N THR A 99 -7.77 -12.72 12.10
CA THR A 99 -7.05 -13.35 10.97
C THR A 99 -6.39 -12.33 10.03
N GLY A 100 -5.82 -11.24 10.57
CA GLY A 100 -5.22 -10.13 9.81
C GLY A 100 -3.75 -9.89 10.14
N GLY A 101 -3.06 -9.17 9.25
CA GLY A 101 -1.68 -8.74 9.47
C GLY A 101 -1.56 -7.62 10.53
N PRO A 102 -0.35 -7.11 10.79
CA PRO A 102 -0.12 -6.00 11.72
C PRO A 102 -1.10 -4.84 11.50
N TYR A 103 -1.59 -4.23 12.57
CA TYR A 103 -2.53 -3.09 12.50
C TYR A 103 -3.84 -3.36 11.74
N GLY A 104 -4.24 -4.63 11.58
CA GLY A 104 -5.42 -5.05 10.83
C GLY A 104 -5.23 -5.00 9.31
N ILE A 105 -4.00 -4.95 8.81
CA ILE A 105 -3.70 -4.88 7.38
C ILE A 105 -4.14 -6.16 6.68
N ASP A 106 -4.89 -6.02 5.57
CA ASP A 106 -5.31 -7.14 4.72
C ASP A 106 -4.19 -7.55 3.76
N VAL A 107 -3.11 -8.11 4.30
CA VAL A 107 -1.95 -8.52 3.50
C VAL A 107 -2.35 -9.49 2.39
N ALA A 108 -3.22 -10.46 2.71
CA ALA A 108 -3.67 -11.43 1.72
C ALA A 108 -4.50 -10.78 0.60
N GLY A 109 -5.38 -9.84 0.93
CA GLY A 109 -6.13 -9.05 -0.05
C GLY A 109 -5.23 -8.17 -0.91
N LEU A 110 -4.25 -7.50 -0.31
CA LEU A 110 -3.29 -6.64 -1.01
C LEU A 110 -2.41 -7.43 -1.98
N THR A 111 -1.93 -8.62 -1.60
CA THR A 111 -1.14 -9.49 -2.49
C THR A 111 -1.98 -9.97 -3.68
N ARG A 112 -3.23 -10.37 -3.46
CA ARG A 112 -4.14 -10.76 -4.56
C ARG A 112 -4.46 -9.57 -5.47
N TRP A 113 -4.71 -8.40 -4.89
CA TRP A 113 -4.97 -7.18 -5.65
C TRP A 113 -3.76 -6.77 -6.51
N ALA A 114 -2.55 -6.87 -5.95
CA ALA A 114 -1.33 -6.52 -6.66
C ALA A 114 -1.15 -7.39 -7.90
N ALA A 115 -1.28 -8.72 -7.77
CA ALA A 115 -1.21 -9.65 -8.89
C ALA A 115 -2.28 -9.39 -9.96
N ALA A 116 -3.53 -9.14 -9.55
CA ALA A 116 -4.60 -8.84 -10.50
C ALA A 116 -4.37 -7.53 -11.26
N LEU A 117 -3.88 -6.48 -10.59
CA LEU A 117 -3.54 -5.22 -11.25
C LEU A 117 -2.32 -5.39 -12.16
N GLU A 118 -1.35 -6.20 -11.77
CA GLU A 118 -0.17 -6.54 -12.56
C GLU A 118 -0.55 -7.21 -13.89
N ASP A 119 -1.50 -8.16 -13.86
CA ASP A 119 -2.05 -8.79 -15.06
C ASP A 119 -2.81 -7.78 -15.93
N ASP A 120 -3.65 -6.93 -15.32
CA ASP A 120 -4.44 -5.92 -16.03
C ASP A 120 -3.56 -4.92 -16.78
N VAL A 121 -2.47 -4.43 -16.16
CA VAL A 121 -1.56 -3.45 -16.81
C VAL A 121 -0.65 -4.09 -17.86
N ARG A 122 -0.44 -5.40 -17.81
CA ARG A 122 0.33 -6.13 -18.83
C ARG A 122 -0.50 -6.54 -20.02
N GLY A 123 -1.81 -6.73 -19.85
CA GLY A 123 -2.74 -6.76 -20.96
C GLY A 123 -2.72 -5.42 -21.70
N ASP A 124 -3.19 -5.36 -22.96
CA ASP A 124 -3.27 -4.14 -23.77
C ASP A 124 -4.19 -3.03 -23.19
N GLY A 125 -4.54 -3.12 -21.90
CA GLY A 125 -5.24 -2.09 -21.14
C GLY A 125 -4.37 -0.86 -21.00
N GLY A 126 -4.86 0.26 -21.52
CA GLY A 126 -4.27 1.57 -21.28
C GLY A 126 -4.29 1.98 -19.80
N PRO A 127 -4.05 3.26 -19.50
CA PRO A 127 -4.02 3.76 -18.13
C PRO A 127 -5.26 3.36 -17.31
N VAL A 128 -5.05 2.85 -16.09
CA VAL A 128 -6.16 2.43 -15.21
C VAL A 128 -6.73 3.62 -14.43
N SER A 129 -8.02 3.56 -14.08
CA SER A 129 -8.59 4.52 -13.14
C SER A 129 -8.10 4.21 -11.71
N PRO A 130 -7.37 5.12 -11.05
CA PRO A 130 -6.78 4.84 -9.74
C PRO A 130 -7.83 4.67 -8.64
N ALA A 131 -8.91 5.47 -8.64
CA ALA A 131 -9.98 5.34 -7.65
C ALA A 131 -10.76 4.02 -7.83
N ALA A 132 -10.99 3.59 -9.07
CA ALA A 132 -11.68 2.33 -9.35
C ALA A 132 -10.84 1.09 -9.02
N ARG A 133 -9.51 1.24 -9.03
CA ARG A 133 -8.54 0.19 -8.69
C ARG A 133 -7.93 0.35 -7.30
N ALA A 134 -8.50 1.23 -6.46
CA ALA A 134 -8.02 1.44 -5.10
C ALA A 134 -8.14 0.15 -4.27
N PRO A 135 -7.06 -0.33 -3.64
CA PRO A 135 -7.12 -1.49 -2.76
C PRO A 135 -7.78 -1.15 -1.42
N ARG A 136 -8.12 -2.19 -0.65
CA ARG A 136 -8.43 -2.04 0.77
C ARG A 136 -7.19 -2.40 1.59
N LEU A 137 -6.69 -1.43 2.36
CA LEU A 137 -5.49 -1.60 3.18
C LEU A 137 -5.76 -2.45 4.41
N ARG A 138 -6.99 -2.45 4.93
CA ARG A 138 -7.39 -3.15 6.15
C ARG A 138 -8.52 -4.14 5.92
N MET A 139 -8.54 -5.21 6.70
CA MET A 139 -9.68 -6.13 6.76
C MET A 139 -10.88 -5.38 7.36
N ARG A 140 -12.06 -5.58 6.75
CA ARG A 140 -13.30 -4.89 7.15
C ARG A 140 -13.99 -5.61 8.29
#